data_AF-A0A0S3AG73-F1
#
_entry.id   AF-A0A0S3AG73-F1
#
_cell.length_a   1.000
_cell.length_b   1.000
_cell.length_c   1.000
_cell.angle_alpha   90.00
_cell.angle_beta   90.00
_cell.angle_gamma   90.00
#
_symmetry.space_group_name_H-M   'P 1'
#
loop_
_entity.id
_entity.type
_entity.pdbx_description
1 polymer ?
#
loop_
_entity_poly.entity_id
_entity_poly.type
_entity_poly.pdbx_seq_one_letter_code
_entity_poly.pdbx_strand_id
1 'polypeptide(L)' 'MKILVHFKSGFKQTFIVPKCMLALEFRNMAKEIGGNIASIEFSLPSRRQANMAPAELRQEVFRLPEER' A
#
# COMPACT_ATOMS: atom_id res chain seq x y z
N MET A 1 1.62 2.65 -12.01
CA MET A 1 1.42 1.80 -10.82
C MET A 1 0.00 2.00 -10.33
N LYS A 2 -0.65 0.95 -9.82
CA LYS A 2 -1.98 1.09 -9.19
C LYS A 2 -1.79 1.14 -7.67
N ILE A 3 -2.42 2.12 -7.04
CA ILE A 3 -2.29 2.36 -5.61
C ILE A 3 -3.70 2.54 -5.05
N LEU A 4 -4.08 1.73 -4.08
CA LEU A 4 -5.34 1.84 -3.35
C LEU A 4 -5.11 2.66 -2.08
N VAL A 5 -5.90 3.72 -1.87
CA VAL A 5 -5.81 4.60 -0.72
C VAL A 5 -7.08 4.45 0.11
N HIS A 6 -6.91 4.23 1.40
CA HIS A 6 -8.00 4.19 2.36
C HIS A 6 -7.97 5.51 3.14
N PHE A 7 -9.04 6.30 3.03
CA PHE A 7 -9.17 7.55 3.74
C PHE A 7 -9.80 7.34 5.11
N LYS A 8 -9.48 8.21 6.07
CA LYS A 8 -10.09 8.21 7.41
C LYS A 8 -11.60 8.44 7.38
N SER A 9 -12.13 9.02 6.30
CA SER A 9 -13.58 9.15 6.05
C SER A 9 -14.27 7.81 5.78
N GLY A 10 -13.52 6.72 5.58
CA GLY A 10 -14.03 5.41 5.16
C GLY A 10 -14.09 5.23 3.64
N PHE A 11 -13.87 6.29 2.86
CA PHE A 11 -13.79 6.19 1.40
C PHE A 11 -12.51 5.45 0.96
N LYS A 12 -12.61 4.68 -0.13
CA LYS A 12 -11.48 3.96 -0.73
C LYS A 12 -11.38 4.34 -2.20
N GLN A 13 -10.17 4.71 -2.64
CA GLN A 13 -9.92 5.15 -4.01
C GLN A 13 -8.68 4.47 -4.59
N THR A 14 -8.79 3.96 -5.81
CA THR A 14 -7.62 3.49 -6.57
C THR A 14 -7.13 4.62 -7.47
N PHE A 15 -5.82 4.88 -7.41
CA PHE A 15 -5.10 5.84 -8.25
C PHE A 15 -4.21 5.12 -9.24
N ILE A 16 -4.14 5.64 -10.47
CA ILE A 16 -3.17 5.23 -11.47
C ILE A 16 -2.08 6.29 -11.49
N VAL A 17 -0.88 5.89 -11.08
CA VAL A 17 0.22 6.81 -10.80
C VAL A 17 1.41 6.53 -11.73
N PRO A 18 2.04 7.56 -12.34
CA PRO A 18 3.27 7.41 -13.11
C PRO A 18 4.41 6.81 -12.28
N LYS A 19 5.31 6.04 -12.89
CA LYS A 19 6.45 5.43 -12.16
C LYS A 19 7.46 6.47 -11.62
N CYS A 20 7.51 7.65 -12.22
CA CYS A 20 8.40 8.74 -11.82
C CYS A 20 7.84 9.61 -10.68
N MET A 21 6.58 9.42 -10.27
CA MET A 21 5.98 10.23 -9.21
C MET A 21 6.62 9.93 -7.86
N LEU A 22 6.95 10.98 -7.12
CA LEU A 22 7.49 10.86 -5.77
C LEU A 22 6.37 10.48 -4.78
N ALA A 23 6.71 9.64 -3.79
CA ALA A 23 5.75 9.22 -2.77
C ALA A 23 5.19 10.40 -1.96
N LEU A 24 6.01 11.42 -1.72
CA LEU A 24 5.60 12.63 -1.02
C LEU A 24 4.57 13.43 -1.81
N GLU A 25 4.82 13.59 -3.11
CA GLU A 25 3.92 14.30 -4.03
C GLU A 25 2.58 13.58 -4.14
N PHE A 26 2.61 12.27 -4.35
CA PHE A 26 1.40 11.44 -4.36
C PHE A 26 0.60 11.57 -3.07
N ARG A 27 1.27 11.49 -1.90
CA ARG A 27 0.59 11.60 -0.60
C ARG A 27 -0.12 12.94 -0.44
N ASN A 28 0.53 14.03 -0.82
CA ASN A 28 -0.05 15.37 -0.69
C ASN A 28 -1.27 15.52 -1.61
N MET A 29 -1.15 15.08 -2.86
CA MET A 29 -2.24 15.11 -3.84
C MET A 29 -3.42 14.22 -3.43
N ALA A 30 -3.16 13.00 -2.94
CA ALA A 30 -4.21 12.12 -2.41
C ALA A 30 -4.92 12.75 -1.20
N LYS A 31 -4.17 13.44 -0.32
CA LYS A 31 -4.76 14.17 0.81
C LYS A 31 -5.63 15.35 0.36
N GLU A 32 -5.22 16.07 -0.67
CA GLU A 32 -5.99 17.18 -1.22
C GLU A 32 -7.33 16.71 -1.82
N ILE A 33 -7.33 15.55 -2.47
CA ILE A 33 -8.54 14.99 -3.11
C ILE A 33 -9.51 14.36 -2.09
N GLY A 34 -8.99 13.54 -1.17
CA GLY A 34 -9.83 12.69 -0.30
C GLY A 34 -9.69 12.94 1.20
N GLY A 35 -8.88 13.92 1.60
CA GLY A 35 -8.61 14.25 2.99
C GLY A 35 -7.60 13.31 3.66
N ASN A 36 -7.72 13.14 4.97
CA ASN A 36 -6.72 12.41 5.75
C ASN A 36 -6.63 10.93 5.35
N ILE A 37 -5.42 10.48 5.04
CA ILE A 37 -5.13 9.09 4.66
C ILE A 37 -5.00 8.23 5.93
N ALA A 38 -5.63 7.06 5.91
CA ALA A 38 -5.48 6.01 6.92
C ALA A 38 -4.40 4.99 6.52
N SER A 39 -4.47 4.46 5.29
CA SER A 39 -3.48 3.51 4.76
C SER A 39 -3.37 3.58 3.23
N ILE A 40 -2.27 3.03 2.70
CA ILE A 40 -1.96 2.95 1.28
C ILE A 40 -1.53 1.53 0.94
N GLU A 41 -2.13 0.94 -0.09
CA GLU A 41 -1.83 -0.39 -0.60
C GLU A 41 -1.31 -0.30 -2.04
N PHE A 42 -0.16 -0.92 -2.31
CA PHE A 42 0.45 -0.92 -3.63
C PHE A 42 0.11 -2.21 -4.37
N SER A 43 -0.50 -2.10 -5.54
CA SER A 43 -0.68 -3.27 -6.39
C SER A 43 0.67 -3.62 -7.02
N LEU A 44 1.32 -4.65 -6.50
CA LEU A 44 2.43 -5.27 -7.20
C LEU A 44 1.90 -5.88 -8.51
N PRO A 45 2.62 -5.76 -9.64
CA PRO A 45 2.26 -6.51 -10.82
C PRO A 45 2.29 -7.99 -10.44
N SER A 46 1.15 -8.66 -10.60
CA SER A 46 1.08 -10.11 -10.41
C SER A 46 2.08 -10.74 -11.37
N ARG A 47 3.21 -11.18 -10.82
CA ARG A 47 4.16 -12.05 -11.52
C ARG A 47 3.37 -13.32 -11.77
N ARG A 48 2.77 -13.44 -12.96
CA ARG A 48 2.05 -14.66 -13.36
C ARG A 48 3.01 -15.83 -13.12
N GLN A 49 2.68 -16.64 -12.13
CA GLN A 49 3.15 -18.00 -11.90
C GLN A 49 4.65 -18.24 -12.07
N ALA A 50 5.43 -18.02 -11.01
CA ALA A 50 6.57 -18.89 -10.75
C ALA A 50 6.09 -19.94 -9.71
N ASN A 51 5.75 -21.12 -10.21
CA ASN A 51 5.45 -22.40 -9.55
C ASN A 51 5.39 -22.46 -8.00
N MET A 52 4.25 -22.95 -7.48
CA MET A 52 4.06 -23.76 -6.24
C MET A 52 4.61 -23.14 -4.92
N ALA A 53 3.87 -22.91 -3.84
CA ALA A 53 2.83 -23.69 -3.17
C ALA A 53 2.07 -22.79 -2.14
N PRO A 54 0.90 -23.21 -1.61
CA PRO A 54 0.21 -22.46 -0.56
C PRO A 54 0.80 -22.85 0.80
N ALA A 55 1.62 -21.98 1.37
CA ALA A 55 2.00 -22.06 2.78
C ALA A 55 1.62 -20.73 3.44
N GLU A 56 0.46 -20.80 4.10
CA GLU A 56 0.13 -20.07 5.32
C GLU A 56 0.53 -18.59 5.39
N LEU A 57 -0.50 -17.77 5.26
CA LEU A 57 -0.57 -16.38 5.71
C LEU A 57 -0.40 -16.35 7.26
N ARG A 58 0.81 -16.64 7.76
CA ARG A 58 1.18 -16.39 9.15
C ARG A 58 1.56 -14.93 9.28
N GLN A 59 0.79 -14.23 10.10
CA GLN A 59 1.09 -12.90 10.63
C GLN A 59 2.51 -12.89 11.24
N GLU A 60 3.52 -12.53 10.46
CA GLU A 60 4.78 -12.03 11.02
C GLU A 60 4.58 -10.56 11.41
N VAL A 61 4.03 -10.39 12.62
CA VAL A 61 4.26 -9.16 13.39
C VAL A 61 5.76 -9.09 13.62
N PHE A 62 6.45 -8.22 12.90
CA PHE A 62 7.84 -7.84 13.19
C PHE A 62 7.90 -7.30 14.63
N ARG A 63 8.23 -8.17 15.59
CA ARG A 63 8.64 -7.75 16.93
C ARG A 63 10.12 -7.41 16.87
N LEU A 64 10.44 -6.14 17.10
CA LEU A 64 11.81 -5.68 17.32
C LEU A 64 12.36 -6.32 18.61
N PRO A 65 13.66 -6.65 18.68
CA PRO A 65 14.26 -7.15 19.91
C PRO A 65 14.26 -6.05 20.97
N GLU A 66 13.93 -6.43 22.20
CA GLU A 66 14.08 -5.59 23.39
C GLU A 66 15.57 -5.53 23.75
N GLU A 67 16.18 -4.34 23.67
CA GLU A 67 17.53 -4.11 24.21
C GLU A 67 17.48 -4.17 25.75
N ARG A 68 18.47 -4.85 26.32
CA ARG A 68 18.66 -5.08 27.76
C ARG A 68 18.98 -3.82 28.54
#